data_AF-A0A350M7J7-F1
#
_entry.id   AF-A0A350M7J7-F1
#
_cell.length_a   1.000
_cell.length_b   1.000
_cell.length_c   1.000
_cell.angle_alpha   90.00
_cell.angle_beta   90.00
_cell.angle_gamma   90.00
#
_symmetry.space_group_name_H-M   'P 1'
#
loop_
_entity.id
_entity.type
_entity.pdbx_description
1 polymer ?
#
loop_
_entity_poly.entity_id
_entity_poly.type
_entity_poly.pdbx_seq_one_letter_code
_entity_poly.pdbx_strand_id
1 'polypeptide(L)' 'MLEFCKQILLKVSFDRKLFKKELTKMISMLKHEEVMLLQVWCLATFGVQYQDIFKEVFHV' A
#
# COMPACT_ATOMS: atom_id res chain seq x y z
N MET A 1 -1.36 -13.85 -2.12
CA MET A 1 -0.17 -12.98 -2.05
C MET A 1 -0.51 -11.67 -1.35
N LEU A 2 -1.71 -11.12 -1.60
CA LEU A 2 -2.23 -9.93 -0.93
C LEU A 2 -2.11 -9.94 0.60
N GLU A 3 -2.45 -11.02 1.31
CA GLU A 3 -2.34 -11.05 2.78
C GLU A 3 -0.91 -10.84 3.29
N PHE A 4 0.08 -11.41 2.60
CA PHE A 4 1.48 -11.20 2.93
C PHE A 4 1.89 -9.73 2.75
N CYS A 5 1.44 -9.11 1.66
CA CYS A 5 1.64 -7.68 1.41
C CYS A 5 1.05 -6.83 2.55
N LYS A 6 -0.20 -7.10 2.97
CA LYS A 6 -0.86 -6.42 4.08
C LYS A 6 -0.05 -6.53 5.39
N GLN A 7 0.44 -7.72 5.71
CA GLN A 7 1.26 -7.96 6.91
C GLN A 7 2.57 -7.17 6.89
N ILE A 8 3.25 -7.08 5.74
CA ILE A 8 4.46 -6.27 5.65
C ILE A 8 4.13 -4.78 5.78
N LEU A 9 3.08 -4.28 5.10
CA LEU A 9 2.68 -2.87 5.20
C LEU A 9 2.36 -2.45 6.63
N LEU A 10 1.69 -3.30 7.41
CA LEU A 10 1.46 -3.07 8.85
C LEU A 10 2.76 -2.98 9.64
N LYS A 11 3.74 -3.82 9.32
CA LYS A 11 5.04 -3.81 10.01
C LYS A 11 5.88 -2.60 9.67
N VAL A 12 5.78 -2.07 8.45
CA VAL A 12 6.59 -0.93 7.99
C VAL A 12 5.86 0.42 8.08
N SER A 13 4.59 0.45 8.49
CA SER A 13 3.78 1.68 8.56
C SER A 13 4.21 2.67 9.64
N PHE A 14 5.26 2.38 10.41
CA PHE A 14 5.87 3.35 11.32
C PHE A 14 6.83 4.30 10.59
N ASP A 15 7.38 3.89 9.44
CA ASP A 15 8.31 4.69 8.65
C ASP A 15 7.71 5.01 7.28
N ARG A 16 7.51 6.31 7.03
CA ARG A 16 6.86 6.82 5.82
C ARG A 16 7.60 6.43 4.53
N LYS A 17 8.93 6.49 4.54
CA LYS A 17 9.74 6.21 3.34
C LYS A 17 9.75 4.72 3.04
N LEU A 18 9.87 3.89 4.07
CA LEU A 18 9.84 2.45 3.96
C LEU A 18 8.46 1.94 3.55
N PHE A 19 7.39 2.49 4.14
CA PHE A 19 6.01 2.18 3.75
C PHE A 19 5.79 2.44 2.26
N LYS A 20 6.17 3.62 1.77
CA LYS A 20 6.07 3.96 0.33
C LYS A 20 6.85 2.96 -0.53
N LYS A 21 8.09 2.67 -0.16
CA LYS A 21 8.97 1.75 -0.91
C LYS A 21 8.37 0.35 -1.02
N GLU A 22 7.88 -0.20 0.08
CA GLU A 22 7.27 -1.52 0.10
C GLU A 22 5.91 -1.54 -0.61
N LEU A 23 5.10 -0.48 -0.47
CA LEU A 23 3.84 -0.34 -1.19
C LEU A 23 4.04 -0.35 -2.71
N THR A 24 4.97 0.45 -3.24
CA THR A 24 5.30 0.46 -4.67
C THR A 24 5.78 -0.92 -5.14
N LYS A 25 6.61 -1.59 -4.35
CA LYS A 25 7.09 -2.94 -4.67
C LYS A 25 5.94 -3.95 -4.76
N MET A 26 4.98 -3.88 -3.83
CA MET A 26 3.83 -4.79 -3.80
C MET A 26 2.90 -4.58 -4.99
N ILE A 27 2.67 -3.33 -5.39
CA ILE A 27 1.84 -3.01 -6.57
C ILE A 27 2.43 -3.62 -7.84
N SER A 28 3.76 -3.57 -8.01
CA SER A 28 4.44 -4.20 -9.15
C SER A 28 4.45 -5.74 -9.10
N MET A 29 4.33 -6.35 -7.92
CA MET A 29 4.34 -7.81 -7.75
C MET A 29 2.95 -8.45 -7.85
N LEU A 30 1.90 -7.71 -7.53
CA LEU A 30 0.54 -8.23 -7.46
C LEU A 30 -0.16 -8.21 -8.83
N LYS A 31 -1.13 -9.10 -9.00
CA LYS A 31 -2.06 -9.06 -10.14
C LYS A 31 -2.98 -7.86 -10.00
N HIS A 32 -3.51 -7.38 -11.12
CA HIS A 32 -4.38 -6.19 -11.17
C HIS A 32 -5.55 -6.24 -10.17
N GLU A 33 -6.24 -7.38 -10.07
CA GLU A 33 -7.34 -7.58 -9.11
C GLU A 33 -6.87 -7.45 -7.65
N GLU A 34 -5.72 -8.03 -7.33
CA GLU A 34 -5.12 -7.95 -5.99
C GLU A 34 -4.64 -6.53 -5.68
N VAL A 35 -4.15 -5.78 -6.68
CA VAL A 35 -3.76 -4.37 -6.52
C VAL A 35 -4.98 -3.52 -6.16
N MET A 36 -6.13 -3.72 -6.82
CA MET A 36 -7.36 -3.01 -6.47
C MET A 36 -7.80 -3.31 -5.04
N LEU A 37 -7.77 -4.58 -4.62
CA LEU A 37 -8.08 -4.96 -3.24
C LEU A 37 -7.08 -4.40 -2.24
N LEU A 38 -5.79 -4.34 -2.58
CA LEU A 38 -4.75 -3.71 -1.75
C LEU A 38 -5.01 -2.21 -1.60
N GLN A 39 -5.34 -1.51 -2.69
CA GLN A 39 -5.60 -0.08 -2.69
C GLN A 39 -6.76 0.27 -1.74
N VAL A 40 -7.90 -0.41 -1.88
CA VAL A 40 -9.07 -0.19 -1.01
C VAL A 40 -8.71 -0.41 0.45
N TRP A 41 -7.99 -1.49 0.75
CA TRP A 41 -7.58 -1.80 2.10
C TRP A 41 -6.57 -0.79 2.67
N CYS A 42 -5.61 -0.34 1.88
CA CYS A 42 -4.64 0.69 2.26
C CYS A 42 -5.30 2.03 2.55
N LEU A 43 -6.26 2.45 1.73
CA LEU A 43 -7.05 3.67 1.95
C LEU A 43 -7.88 3.57 3.25
N ALA A 44 -8.51 2.42 3.50
CA ALA A 44 -9.28 2.20 4.73
C ALA A 44 -8.40 2.17 5.99
N THR A 45 -7.18 1.64 5.89
CA THR A 45 -6.29 1.41 7.05
C THR A 45 -5.40 2.61 7.35
N PHE A 46 -4.87 3.26 6.32
CA PHE A 46 -3.86 4.32 6.44
C PHE A 46 -4.23 5.62 5.72
N GLY A 47 -5.45 5.74 5.18
CA GLY A 47 -5.90 6.89 4.37
C GLY A 47 -5.67 8.24 5.03
N VAL A 48 -5.83 8.32 6.36
CA VAL A 48 -5.63 9.57 7.12
C VAL A 48 -4.15 9.95 7.20
N GLN A 49 -3.24 8.97 7.30
CA GLN A 49 -1.82 9.20 7.56
C GLN A 49 -1.00 9.34 6.27
N TYR A 50 -1.41 8.66 5.20
CA TYR A 50 -0.62 8.50 3.97
C TYR A 50 -1.35 8.91 2.71
N GLN A 51 -2.31 9.84 2.81
CA GLN A 51 -3.08 10.34 1.68
C GLN A 51 -2.19 10.81 0.51
N ASP A 52 -1.12 11.54 0.81
CA ASP A 52 -0.18 12.01 -0.22
C ASP A 52 0.56 10.86 -0.95
N ILE A 53 0.91 9.79 -0.24
CA ILE A 53 1.56 8.61 -0.83
C ILE A 53 0.59 7.94 -1.79
N PHE A 54 -0.68 7.82 -1.42
CA PHE A 54 -1.68 7.19 -2.27
C PHE A 54 -1.93 7.98 -3.55
N LYS A 55 -1.97 9.32 -3.48
CA LYS A 55 -2.03 10.18 -4.67
C LYS A 55 -0.84 9.96 -5.60
N GLU A 56 0.35 9.79 -5.03
CA GLU A 56 1.57 9.61 -5.83
C GLU A 56 1.68 8.21 -6.43
N VAL A 57 1.29 7.18 -5.68
CA VAL A 57 1.52 5.77 -6.03
C VAL A 57 0.37 5.20 -6.86
N PHE A 58 -0.88 5.52 -6.53
CA PHE A 58 -2.06 5.04 -7.23
C PHE A 58 -2.61 6.04 -8.24
N HIS A 59 -2.03 7.25 -8.33
CA HIS A 59 -2.50 8.32 -9.21
C HIS A 59 -4.00 8.64 -9.03
N VAL A 60 -4.49 8.55 -7.77
CA VAL A 60 -5.88 8.87 -7.34
C VAL A 60 -6.02 10.26 -6.75
#